data_AF-A0A662I9D5-F1
#
_entry.id   AF-A0A662I9D5-F1
#
_cell.length_a   1.000
_cell.length_b   1.000
_cell.length_c   1.000
_cell.angle_alpha   90.00
_cell.angle_beta   90.00
_cell.angle_gamma   90.00
#
_symmetry.space_group_name_H-M   'P 1'
#
loop_
_entity.id
_entity.type
_entity.pdbx_description
1 polymer ?
#
loop_
_entity_poly.entity_id
_entity_poly.type
_entity_poly.pdbx_seq_one_letter_code
_entity_poly.pdbx_strand_id
1 'polypeptide(L)'
;MDHSALIPCGDKPDYEKEAIRLLGNALPRLNAILYASYRYLKTLASVCAREWRRHHPLPKLQASLDRILRELLELASAKRWQCRDNILSVRSGVKLRIHVVARNALAHVRPSVSSLLSRAVGIGDEDREVLAIAALAQGYGEEVWLVSTDVKLLETAEELREKIELRVNPVEPSEFVAIVGLWRASLGHKDA
;
A
#
# COMPACT_ATOMS: atom_id res chain seq x y z
N MET A 1 1.12 0.54 -1.04
CA MET A 1 1.09 1.91 -0.51
C MET A 1 1.83 1.89 0.80
N ASP A 2 2.75 2.81 1.04
CA ASP A 2 3.36 3.03 2.34
C ASP A 2 2.46 3.93 3.22
N HIS A 3 2.90 4.25 4.44
CA HIS A 3 2.09 5.06 5.35
C HIS A 3 2.00 6.53 4.90
N SER A 4 3.03 7.06 4.22
CA SER A 4 3.05 8.44 3.73
C SER A 4 1.99 8.68 2.64
N ALA A 5 1.83 7.73 1.70
CA ALA A 5 0.79 7.73 0.66
C ALA A 5 -0.62 7.40 1.18
N LEU A 6 -0.79 7.11 2.47
CA LEU A 6 -2.09 6.87 3.09
C LEU A 6 -2.60 8.05 3.93
N ILE A 7 -1.78 9.08 4.14
CA ILE A 7 -2.10 10.26 4.96
C ILE A 7 -2.40 11.45 4.04
N PRO A 8 -3.68 11.82 3.82
CA PRO A 8 -4.09 12.89 2.88
C PRO A 8 -3.92 14.32 3.45
N CYS A 9 -2.97 14.51 4.37
CA CYS A 9 -2.78 15.74 5.15
C CYS A 9 -1.31 15.90 5.60
N GLY A 10 -1.05 16.94 6.40
CA GLY A 10 0.28 17.33 6.88
C GLY A 10 0.97 18.31 5.94
N ASP A 11 2.30 18.35 6.01
CA ASP A 11 3.15 19.33 5.31
C ASP A 11 3.39 19.03 3.82
N LYS A 12 2.60 18.13 3.24
CA LYS A 12 2.67 17.79 1.81
C LYS A 12 2.11 18.93 0.95
N PRO A 13 2.56 19.07 -0.31
CA PRO A 13 1.91 19.93 -1.29
C PRO A 13 0.43 19.57 -1.48
N ASP A 14 -0.41 20.55 -1.82
CA ASP A 14 -1.87 20.32 -1.93
C ASP A 14 -2.24 19.38 -3.08
N TYR A 15 -1.49 19.41 -4.19
CA TYR A 15 -1.69 18.48 -5.29
C TYR A 15 -1.49 17.02 -4.86
N GLU A 16 -0.55 16.76 -3.95
CA GLU A 16 -0.24 15.43 -3.46
C GLU A 16 -1.28 14.95 -2.45
N LYS A 17 -1.74 15.84 -1.55
CA LYS A 17 -2.89 15.56 -0.69
C LYS A 17 -4.11 15.16 -1.51
N GLU A 18 -4.38 15.90 -2.59
CA GLU A 18 -5.52 15.60 -3.47
C GLU A 18 -5.35 14.28 -4.22
N ALA A 19 -4.14 13.98 -4.72
CA ALA A 19 -3.85 12.69 -5.32
C ALA A 19 -4.13 11.53 -4.36
N ILE A 20 -3.67 11.62 -3.10
CA ILE A 20 -3.96 10.62 -2.07
C ILE A 20 -5.47 10.47 -1.83
N ARG A 21 -6.23 11.58 -1.81
CA ARG A 21 -7.70 11.55 -1.66
C ARG A 21 -8.37 10.84 -2.85
N LEU A 22 -7.95 11.15 -4.07
CA LEU A 22 -8.46 10.53 -5.29
C LEU A 22 -8.20 9.03 -5.28
N LEU A 23 -6.96 8.61 -4.97
CA LEU A 23 -6.62 7.19 -4.82
C LEU A 23 -7.45 6.50 -3.75
N GLY A 24 -7.59 7.11 -2.57
CA GLY A 24 -8.37 6.55 -1.47
C GLY A 24 -9.85 6.33 -1.83
N ASN A 25 -10.40 7.12 -2.76
CA ASN A 25 -11.76 6.96 -3.25
C ASN A 25 -11.87 6.01 -4.46
N ALA A 26 -10.82 5.90 -5.28
CA ALA A 26 -10.79 5.10 -6.51
C ALA A 26 -10.40 3.64 -6.25
N LEU A 27 -9.33 3.39 -5.48
CA LEU A 27 -8.76 2.06 -5.26
C LEU A 27 -9.77 0.98 -4.83
N PRO A 28 -10.70 1.26 -3.89
CA PRO A 28 -11.73 0.30 -3.51
C PRO A 28 -12.65 -0.18 -4.66
N ARG A 29 -12.68 0.53 -5.78
CA ARG A 29 -13.48 0.19 -6.98
C ARG A 29 -12.68 -0.59 -8.03
N LEU A 30 -11.36 -0.68 -7.90
CA LEU A 30 -10.48 -1.31 -8.90
C LEU A 30 -10.18 -2.78 -8.60
N ASN A 31 -10.89 -3.39 -7.65
CA ASN A 31 -10.61 -4.73 -7.16
C ASN A 31 -9.13 -4.88 -6.72
N ALA A 32 -8.47 -3.82 -6.25
CA ALA A 32 -7.07 -3.86 -5.85
C ALA A 32 -6.86 -4.73 -4.59
N ILE A 33 -5.69 -5.33 -4.48
CA ILE A 33 -5.23 -6.03 -3.27
C ILE A 33 -4.21 -5.14 -2.56
N LEU A 34 -4.47 -4.79 -1.32
CA LEU A 34 -3.50 -4.15 -0.45
C LEU A 34 -2.70 -5.24 0.28
N TYR A 35 -1.42 -5.36 -0.08
CA TYR A 35 -0.49 -6.25 0.62
C TYR A 35 0.03 -5.57 1.88
N ALA A 36 0.11 -6.31 2.98
CA ALA A 36 0.59 -5.81 4.27
C ALA A 36 1.30 -6.91 5.07
N SER A 37 2.09 -6.51 6.06
CA SER A 37 2.55 -7.40 7.13
C SER A 37 1.90 -6.99 8.46
N TYR A 38 1.96 -7.85 9.47
CA TYR A 38 1.54 -7.46 10.83
C TYR A 38 2.34 -6.25 11.35
N ARG A 39 3.66 -6.21 11.11
CA ARG A 39 4.52 -5.08 11.50
C ARG A 39 4.05 -3.79 10.83
N TYR A 40 3.73 -3.82 9.53
CA TYR A 40 3.21 -2.66 8.82
C TYR A 40 1.81 -2.25 9.28
N LEU A 41 0.91 -3.21 9.56
CA LEU A 41 -0.40 -2.92 10.15
C LEU A 41 -0.28 -2.21 11.50
N LYS A 42 0.74 -2.53 12.31
CA LYS A 42 1.04 -1.79 13.54
C LYS A 42 1.43 -0.34 13.25
N THR A 43 2.27 -0.11 12.25
CA THR A 43 2.62 1.26 11.80
C THR A 43 1.38 2.02 11.34
N LEU A 44 0.46 1.40 10.60
CA LEU A 44 -0.81 2.03 10.26
C LEU A 44 -1.63 2.40 11.51
N ALA A 45 -1.65 1.53 12.52
CA ALA A 45 -2.44 1.74 13.73
C ALA A 45 -1.86 2.80 14.67
N SER A 46 -0.55 3.00 14.66
CA SER A 46 0.11 4.02 15.48
C SER A 46 0.23 5.37 14.76
N VAL A 47 0.64 5.35 13.48
CA VAL A 47 0.93 6.55 12.70
C VAL A 47 -0.31 7.01 11.96
N CYS A 48 -0.80 6.23 11.00
CA CYS A 48 -1.90 6.66 10.14
C CYS A 48 -3.20 6.90 10.92
N ALA A 49 -3.59 6.00 11.83
CA ALA A 49 -4.83 6.16 12.59
C ALA A 49 -4.83 7.42 13.47
N ARG A 50 -3.67 7.84 13.99
CA ARG A 50 -3.55 9.10 14.73
C ARG A 50 -3.81 10.30 13.84
N GLU A 51 -3.24 10.31 12.65
CA GLU A 51 -3.45 11.41 11.69
C GLU A 51 -4.89 11.40 11.13
N TRP A 52 -5.43 10.23 10.80
CA TRP A 52 -6.78 10.10 10.25
C TRP A 52 -7.87 10.64 11.19
N ARG A 53 -7.77 10.41 12.50
CA ARG A 53 -8.73 10.93 13.49
C ARG A 53 -8.75 12.46 13.58
N ARG A 54 -7.67 13.13 13.16
CA ARG A 54 -7.57 14.60 13.16
C ARG A 54 -8.15 15.21 11.89
N HIS A 55 -8.42 14.41 10.86
CA HIS A 55 -8.72 14.90 9.53
C HIS A 55 -9.95 14.20 8.95
N HIS A 56 -11.09 14.87 9.05
CA HIS A 56 -12.36 14.43 8.47
C HIS A 56 -12.89 15.47 7.46
N PRO A 57 -13.57 15.05 6.38
CA PRO A 57 -13.89 13.66 6.02
C PRO A 57 -12.70 12.88 5.45
N LEU A 58 -12.63 11.58 5.77
CA LEU A 58 -11.61 10.68 5.24
C LEU A 58 -12.04 10.09 3.89
N PRO A 59 -11.10 9.85 2.95
CA PRO A 59 -11.40 9.08 1.75
C PRO A 59 -11.78 7.63 2.10
N LYS A 60 -12.50 6.95 1.20
CA LYS A 60 -13.14 5.65 1.46
C LYS A 60 -12.17 4.56 1.93
N LEU A 61 -10.99 4.46 1.33
CA LEU A 61 -9.96 3.50 1.71
C LEU A 61 -9.50 3.72 3.15
N GLN A 62 -9.11 4.95 3.50
CA GLN A 62 -8.63 5.31 4.83
C GLN A 62 -9.72 5.12 5.89
N ALA A 63 -10.94 5.59 5.63
CA ALA A 63 -12.08 5.38 6.54
C ALA A 63 -12.37 3.90 6.77
N SER A 64 -12.22 3.09 5.73
CA SER A 64 -12.42 1.65 5.81
C SER A 64 -11.32 0.96 6.61
N LEU A 65 -10.05 1.30 6.33
CA LEU A 65 -8.89 0.80 7.06
C LEU A 65 -9.01 1.13 8.54
N ASP A 66 -9.29 2.39 8.91
CA ASP A 66 -9.43 2.82 10.31
C ASP A 66 -10.47 1.98 11.07
N ARG A 67 -11.61 1.68 10.44
CA ARG A 67 -12.67 0.86 11.02
C ARG A 67 -12.26 -0.60 11.26
N ILE A 68 -11.51 -1.21 10.34
CA ILE A 68 -11.19 -2.65 10.38
C ILE A 68 -9.80 -2.94 10.94
N LEU A 69 -8.98 -1.91 11.21
CA LEU A 69 -7.56 -2.08 11.54
C LEU A 69 -7.32 -2.95 12.77
N ARG A 70 -8.19 -2.82 13.79
CA ARG A 70 -8.13 -3.66 15.00
C ARG A 70 -8.37 -5.13 14.66
N GLU A 71 -9.39 -5.44 13.88
CA GLU A 71 -9.69 -6.80 13.43
C GLU A 71 -8.52 -7.36 12.61
N LEU A 72 -7.97 -6.57 11.68
CA LEU A 72 -6.81 -6.96 10.89
C LEU A 72 -5.59 -7.30 11.76
N LEU A 73 -5.33 -6.53 12.81
CA LEU A 73 -4.23 -6.79 13.76
C LEU A 73 -4.46 -8.09 14.54
N GLU A 74 -5.67 -8.31 15.05
CA GLU A 74 -6.04 -9.54 15.77
C GLU A 74 -5.86 -10.76 14.85
N LEU A 75 -6.33 -10.67 13.60
CA LEU A 75 -6.18 -11.73 12.59
C LEU A 75 -4.73 -11.98 12.19
N ALA A 76 -3.97 -10.93 11.89
CA ALA A 76 -2.56 -11.01 11.50
C ALA A 76 -1.68 -11.56 12.65
N SER A 77 -2.10 -11.35 13.90
CA SER A 77 -1.43 -11.93 15.06
C SER A 77 -1.57 -13.46 15.10
N ALA A 78 -2.56 -14.08 14.47
CA ALA A 78 -2.86 -15.51 14.60
C ALA A 78 -1.95 -16.47 13.77
N LYS A 79 -0.79 -16.01 13.27
CA LYS A 79 0.21 -16.80 12.49
C LYS A 79 -0.27 -17.44 11.17
N ARG A 80 -1.49 -17.17 10.71
CA ARG A 80 -1.97 -17.71 9.42
C ARG A 80 -1.77 -16.65 8.32
N TRP A 81 -1.19 -17.04 7.19
CA TRP A 81 -1.23 -16.25 5.96
C TRP A 81 -2.69 -16.08 5.57
N GLN A 82 -3.14 -14.85 5.38
CA GLN A 82 -4.55 -14.54 5.18
C GLN A 82 -4.72 -13.56 4.03
N CYS A 83 -5.38 -14.02 2.97
CA CYS A 83 -6.06 -13.15 2.03
C CYS A 83 -7.53 -13.04 2.47
N ARG A 84 -8.00 -11.83 2.78
CA ARG A 84 -9.40 -11.58 3.13
C ARG A 84 -9.98 -10.46 2.27
N ASP A 85 -11.16 -10.73 1.73
CA ASP A 85 -12.03 -9.73 1.15
C ASP A 85 -12.76 -9.00 2.29
N ASN A 86 -12.48 -7.71 2.46
CA ASN A 86 -13.27 -6.85 3.34
C ASN A 86 -14.27 -6.08 2.49
N ILE A 87 -15.55 -6.42 2.63
CA ILE A 87 -16.61 -5.71 1.92
C ILE A 87 -16.79 -4.34 2.57
N LEU A 88 -16.46 -3.28 1.83
CA LEU A 88 -16.57 -1.90 2.32
C LEU A 88 -17.98 -1.36 2.14
N SER A 89 -18.69 -1.80 1.10
CA SER A 89 -20.09 -1.50 0.89
C SER A 89 -20.71 -2.53 -0.05
N VAL A 90 -21.68 -3.29 0.46
CA VAL A 90 -22.46 -4.25 -0.32
C VAL A 90 -23.24 -3.55 -1.42
N ARG A 91 -23.89 -2.42 -1.11
CA ARG A 91 -24.75 -1.66 -2.03
C ARG A 91 -23.99 -1.10 -3.23
N SER A 92 -22.73 -0.74 -3.06
CA SER A 92 -21.90 -0.19 -4.14
C SER A 92 -20.88 -1.18 -4.69
N GLY A 93 -20.94 -2.46 -4.29
CA GLY A 93 -20.00 -3.50 -4.73
C GLY A 93 -18.54 -3.22 -4.36
N VAL A 94 -18.28 -2.33 -3.39
CA VAL A 94 -16.93 -1.88 -3.06
C VAL A 94 -16.30 -2.87 -2.09
N LYS A 95 -15.14 -3.41 -2.46
CA LYS A 95 -14.38 -4.36 -1.66
C LYS A 95 -12.94 -3.89 -1.52
N LEU A 96 -12.38 -4.05 -0.34
CA LEU A 96 -10.96 -3.90 -0.06
C LEU A 96 -10.40 -5.28 0.21
N ARG A 97 -9.58 -5.78 -0.70
CA ARG A 97 -8.89 -7.04 -0.49
C ARG A 97 -7.59 -6.74 0.23
N ILE A 98 -7.38 -7.36 1.38
CA ILE A 98 -6.13 -7.21 2.14
C ILE A 98 -5.48 -8.57 2.24
N HIS A 99 -4.22 -8.64 1.84
CA HIS A 99 -3.41 -9.83 1.97
C HIS A 99 -2.29 -9.58 2.97
N VAL A 100 -2.40 -10.22 4.15
CA VAL A 100 -1.33 -10.22 5.14
C VAL A 100 -0.31 -11.30 4.77
N VAL A 101 0.81 -10.87 4.19
CA VAL A 101 1.83 -11.79 3.63
C VAL A 101 2.71 -12.42 4.70
N ALA A 102 2.90 -11.74 5.84
CA ALA A 102 3.77 -12.19 6.91
C ALA A 102 3.51 -11.43 8.22
N ARG A 103 4.07 -11.94 9.33
CA ARG A 103 4.19 -11.13 10.56
C ARG A 103 5.26 -10.04 10.44
N ASN A 104 6.39 -10.39 9.84
CA ASN A 104 7.54 -9.52 9.59
C ASN A 104 8.06 -9.87 8.20
N ALA A 105 7.73 -9.08 7.18
CA ALA A 105 8.05 -9.37 5.79
C ALA A 105 9.55 -9.49 5.56
N LEU A 106 10.37 -8.64 6.22
CA LEU A 106 11.83 -8.69 6.14
C LEU A 106 12.41 -10.05 6.52
N ALA A 107 11.78 -10.81 7.42
CA ALA A 107 12.26 -12.13 7.81
C ALA A 107 11.99 -13.23 6.77
N HIS A 108 11.21 -12.94 5.72
CA HIS A 108 10.76 -13.92 4.74
C HIS A 108 11.22 -13.64 3.32
N VAL A 109 11.84 -12.49 3.05
CA VAL A 109 12.41 -12.21 1.72
C VAL A 109 13.64 -13.07 1.45
N ARG A 110 13.96 -13.27 0.17
CA ARG A 110 15.16 -14.02 -0.25
C ARG A 110 16.43 -13.39 0.32
N PRO A 111 17.48 -14.17 0.64
CA PRO A 111 18.74 -13.64 1.18
C PRO A 111 19.36 -12.51 0.33
N SER A 112 19.25 -12.59 -0.99
CA SER A 112 19.72 -11.54 -1.91
C SER A 112 19.00 -10.21 -1.68
N VAL A 113 17.66 -10.23 -1.61
CA VAL A 113 16.82 -9.06 -1.32
C VAL A 113 17.13 -8.54 0.09
N SER A 114 17.19 -9.43 1.10
CA SER A 114 17.51 -9.04 2.47
C SER A 114 18.87 -8.35 2.56
N SER A 115 19.90 -8.87 1.89
CA SER A 115 21.24 -8.26 1.88
C SER A 115 21.22 -6.88 1.25
N LEU A 116 20.47 -6.67 0.17
CA LEU A 116 20.40 -5.39 -0.50
C LEU A 116 19.61 -4.36 0.34
N LEU A 117 18.49 -4.76 0.94
CA LEU A 117 17.75 -3.92 1.89
C LEU A 117 18.58 -3.51 3.11
N SER A 118 19.44 -4.41 3.60
CA SER A 118 20.34 -4.09 4.73
C SER A 118 21.43 -3.08 4.37
N ARG A 119 21.82 -2.99 3.09
CA ARG A 119 22.84 -2.07 2.58
C ARG A 119 22.25 -0.75 2.08
N ALA A 120 20.94 -0.70 1.85
CA ALA A 120 20.25 0.52 1.47
C ALA A 120 20.44 1.58 2.58
N VAL A 121 21.12 2.66 2.21
CA VAL A 121 21.43 3.78 3.10
C VAL A 121 20.32 4.82 2.99
N GLY A 122 19.94 5.41 4.12
CA GLY A 122 18.97 6.51 4.13
C GLY A 122 17.50 6.10 4.23
N ILE A 123 17.21 4.80 4.27
CA ILE A 123 15.88 4.26 4.57
C ILE A 123 15.83 3.58 5.95
N GLY A 124 14.70 3.72 6.63
CA GLY A 124 14.47 3.16 7.96
C GLY A 124 14.01 1.70 7.93
N ASP A 125 13.83 1.14 9.12
CA ASP A 125 13.28 -0.21 9.30
C ASP A 125 11.85 -0.36 8.78
N GLU A 126 11.04 0.70 8.87
CA GLU A 126 9.66 0.72 8.36
C GLU A 126 9.65 0.67 6.83
N ASP A 127 10.51 1.46 6.17
CA ASP A 127 10.68 1.47 4.71
C ASP A 127 11.16 0.12 4.20
N ARG A 128 12.15 -0.48 4.87
CA ARG A 128 12.64 -1.83 4.58
C ARG A 128 11.51 -2.86 4.68
N GLU A 129 10.64 -2.74 5.66
CA GLU A 129 9.46 -3.62 5.79
C GLU A 129 8.48 -3.43 4.63
N VAL A 130 8.24 -2.19 4.19
CA VAL A 130 7.39 -1.90 3.01
C VAL A 130 7.98 -2.50 1.74
N LEU A 131 9.29 -2.34 1.50
CA LEU A 131 9.99 -2.95 0.37
C LEU A 131 9.96 -4.47 0.42
N ALA A 132 10.08 -5.05 1.62
CA ALA A 132 9.96 -6.50 1.80
C ALA A 132 8.55 -7.00 1.51
N ILE A 133 7.51 -6.26 1.91
CA ILE A 133 6.11 -6.57 1.54
C ILE A 133 5.97 -6.56 0.02
N ALA A 134 6.49 -5.53 -0.66
CA ALA A 134 6.42 -5.41 -2.12
C ALA A 134 7.15 -6.58 -2.82
N ALA A 135 8.33 -6.97 -2.33
CA ALA A 135 9.06 -8.14 -2.83
C ALA A 135 8.28 -9.44 -2.65
N LEU A 136 7.64 -9.65 -1.49
CA LEU A 136 6.82 -10.85 -1.26
C LEU A 136 5.55 -10.86 -2.11
N ALA A 137 4.95 -9.69 -2.33
CA ALA A 137 3.72 -9.54 -3.12
C ALA A 137 3.88 -10.06 -4.57
N GLN A 138 5.09 -10.00 -5.13
CA GLN A 138 5.39 -10.51 -6.48
C GLN A 138 5.12 -12.00 -6.65
N GLY A 139 5.24 -12.78 -5.56
CA GLY A 139 4.93 -14.20 -5.60
C GLY A 139 3.44 -14.51 -5.81
N TYR A 140 2.56 -13.51 -5.75
CA TYR A 140 1.11 -13.68 -5.73
C TYR A 140 0.36 -13.11 -6.96
N GLY A 141 1.02 -12.46 -7.93
CA GLY A 141 0.32 -11.89 -9.08
C GLY A 141 1.21 -11.08 -10.04
N GLU A 142 0.59 -10.56 -11.10
CA GLU A 142 1.28 -10.03 -12.29
C GLU A 142 1.93 -8.65 -12.11
N GLU A 143 1.31 -7.73 -11.35
CA GLU A 143 1.82 -6.36 -11.21
C GLU A 143 1.68 -5.81 -9.78
N VAL A 144 2.80 -5.36 -9.20
CA VAL A 144 2.89 -4.82 -7.85
C VAL A 144 3.27 -3.34 -7.91
N TRP A 145 2.42 -2.47 -7.37
CA TRP A 145 2.66 -1.03 -7.31
C TRP A 145 3.04 -0.59 -5.90
N LEU A 146 4.21 0.04 -5.76
CA LEU A 146 4.63 0.71 -4.54
C LEU A 146 4.34 2.20 -4.66
N VAL A 147 3.20 2.61 -4.08
CA VAL A 147 2.84 4.03 -4.02
C VAL A 147 3.38 4.65 -2.73
N SER A 148 4.15 5.72 -2.84
CA SER A 148 4.76 6.45 -1.70
C SER A 148 4.93 7.94 -1.99
N THR A 149 4.90 8.79 -0.97
CA THR A 149 5.36 10.19 -1.07
C THR A 149 6.79 10.37 -0.55
N ASP A 150 7.39 9.31 0.00
CA ASP A 150 8.79 9.29 0.42
C ASP A 150 9.70 9.01 -0.79
N VAL A 151 10.39 10.06 -1.24
CA VAL A 151 11.32 10.02 -2.37
C VAL A 151 12.44 9.00 -2.16
N LYS A 152 13.00 8.89 -0.97
CA LYS A 152 14.10 7.94 -0.70
C LYS A 152 13.64 6.50 -0.78
N LEU A 153 12.42 6.23 -0.31
CA LEU A 153 11.80 4.91 -0.45
C LEU A 153 11.57 4.56 -1.93
N LEU A 154 11.10 5.52 -2.74
CA LEU A 154 10.90 5.32 -4.19
C LEU A 154 12.22 5.12 -4.93
N GLU A 155 13.23 5.95 -4.68
CA GLU A 155 14.58 5.81 -5.26
C GLU A 155 15.19 4.45 -4.89
N THR A 156 15.07 4.04 -3.63
CA THR A 156 15.57 2.73 -3.20
C THR A 156 14.82 1.59 -3.89
N ALA A 157 13.50 1.70 -4.05
CA ALA A 157 12.71 0.70 -4.76
C ALA A 157 13.12 0.60 -6.24
N GLU A 158 13.40 1.73 -6.88
CA GLU A 158 13.87 1.80 -8.26
C GLU A 158 15.24 1.13 -8.42
N GLU A 159 16.20 1.47 -7.55
CA GLU A 159 17.51 0.81 -7.56
C GLU A 159 17.39 -0.70 -7.36
N LEU A 160 16.50 -1.15 -6.48
CA LEU A 160 16.28 -2.57 -6.24
C LEU A 160 15.60 -3.26 -7.43
N ARG A 161 14.73 -2.55 -8.16
CA ARG A 161 14.12 -3.01 -9.42
C ARG A 161 15.14 -3.18 -10.54
N GLU A 162 16.17 -2.34 -10.58
CA GLU A 162 17.26 -2.45 -11.55
C GLU A 162 18.28 -3.54 -11.18
N LYS A 163 18.64 -3.63 -9.88
CA LYS A 163 19.68 -4.53 -9.37
C LYS A 163 19.19 -5.96 -9.12
N ILE A 164 17.88 -6.12 -8.94
CA ILE A 164 17.21 -7.37 -8.59
C ILE A 164 15.98 -7.43 -9.49
N GLU A 165 15.52 -8.61 -9.89
CA GLU A 165 14.24 -8.79 -10.57
C GLU A 165 13.02 -8.44 -9.67
N LEU A 166 13.11 -7.41 -8.82
CA LEU A 166 11.99 -6.82 -8.14
C LEU A 166 11.10 -6.14 -9.19
N ARG A 167 10.16 -6.91 -9.73
CA ARG A 167 9.02 -6.44 -10.54
C ARG A 167 8.03 -5.62 -9.71
N VAL A 168 8.50 -4.54 -9.10
CA VAL A 168 7.67 -3.52 -8.43
C VAL A 168 7.71 -2.27 -9.30
N ASN A 169 6.59 -1.58 -9.38
CA ASN A 169 6.50 -0.25 -9.98
C ASN A 169 6.43 0.78 -8.85
N PRO A 170 7.57 1.39 -8.45
CA PRO A 170 7.55 2.53 -7.54
C PRO A 170 6.93 3.74 -8.25
N VAL A 171 6.06 4.46 -7.55
CA VAL A 171 5.29 5.54 -8.16
C VAL A 171 4.79 6.53 -7.09
N GLU A 172 4.74 7.81 -7.44
CA GLU A 172 4.08 8.82 -6.60
C GLU A 172 2.55 8.70 -6.67
N PRO A 173 1.78 9.22 -5.68
CA PRO A 173 0.33 9.19 -5.74
C PRO A 173 -0.25 9.86 -6.99
N SER A 174 0.31 11.00 -7.41
CA SER A 174 -0.12 11.81 -8.56
C SER A 174 -0.01 11.01 -9.87
N GLU A 175 1.13 10.37 -10.09
CA GLU A 175 1.42 9.52 -11.23
C GLU A 175 0.51 8.29 -11.25
N PHE A 176 0.31 7.68 -10.08
CA PHE A 176 -0.57 6.52 -9.97
C PHE A 176 -2.03 6.87 -10.24
N VAL A 177 -2.50 8.07 -9.86
CA VAL A 177 -3.82 8.57 -10.26
C VAL A 177 -3.95 8.64 -11.78
N ALA A 178 -2.92 9.14 -12.48
CA ALA A 178 -2.93 9.20 -13.94
C ALA A 178 -3.03 7.81 -14.57
N ILE A 179 -2.24 6.83 -14.07
CA ILE A 179 -2.28 5.43 -14.52
C ILE A 179 -3.67 4.83 -14.31
N VAL A 180 -4.25 5.01 -13.12
CA VAL A 180 -5.61 4.55 -12.80
C VAL A 180 -6.65 5.22 -13.71
N GLY A 181 -6.49 6.51 -14.00
CA GLY A 181 -7.35 7.25 -14.91
C GLY A 181 -7.34 6.68 -16.32
N LEU A 182 -6.15 6.38 -16.86
CA LEU A 182 -5.96 5.73 -18.16
C LEU A 182 -6.55 4.32 -18.18
N TRP A 183 -6.35 3.52 -17.14
CA TRP A 183 -6.99 2.20 -17.01
C TRP A 183 -8.51 2.27 -17.00
N ARG A 184 -9.09 3.27 -16.33
CA ARG A 184 -10.55 3.43 -16.32
C ARG A 184 -11.07 3.87 -17.69
N ALA A 185 -10.34 4.71 -18.41
CA ALA A 185 -10.68 5.08 -19.77
C ALA A 185 -10.59 3.89 -20.74
N SER A 186 -9.57 3.01 -20.58
CA SER A 186 -9.42 1.82 -21.43
C SER A 186 -10.45 0.73 -21.12
N LEU A 187 -10.90 0.62 -19.87
CA LEU A 187 -12.00 -0.27 -19.47
C LEU A 187 -13.38 0.30 -19.85
N GLY A 188 -13.52 1.62 -19.94
CA GLY A 188 -14.74 2.33 -20.33
C GLY A 188 -15.18 2.15 -21.78
N HIS A 189 -14.44 1.39 -22.60
CA HIS A 189 -14.82 0.99 -23.95
C HIS A 189 -15.41 -0.43 -24.05
N LYS A 190 -15.65 -1.13 -22.93
CA LYS A 190 -16.20 -2.50 -22.94
C LYS A 190 -17.56 -2.71 -22.26
N ASP A 191 -18.16 -1.67 -21.71
CA ASP A 191 -19.51 -1.74 -21.12
C ASP A 191 -20.46 -0.70 -21.74
N ALA A 192 -20.78 -0.88 -23.02
CA ALA A 192 -21.92 -0.25 -23.71
C ALA A 192 -22.69 -1.30 -24.50
#